data_AF-A0A1L8CL29-F1
#
_entry.id   AF-A0A1L8CL29-F1
#
_cell.length_a   1.000
_cell.length_b   1.000
_cell.length_c   1.000
_cell.angle_alpha   90.00
_cell.angle_beta   90.00
_cell.angle_gamma   90.00
#
_symmetry.space_group_name_H-M   'P 1'
#
loop_
_entity.id
_entity.type
_entity.pdbx_description
1 polymer ?
#
loop_
_entity_poly.entity_id
_entity_poly.type
_entity_poly.pdbx_seq_one_letter_code
_entity_poly.pdbx_strand_id
1 'polypeptide(L)' 'MKLVSATEMKFRCPTCRKAVERTSDYFPFCSDRCKTTDLGRWAAGEYSIPGENAYIPDDSEGHF' A
#
# COMPACT_ATOMS: atom_id res chain seq x y z
N MET A 1 -1.46 -5.69 -35.10
CA MET A 1 -1.31 -5.16 -33.74
C MET A 1 -2.58 -5.47 -32.94
N LYS A 2 -2.51 -6.19 -31.82
CA LYS A 2 -3.71 -6.38 -30.97
C LYS A 2 -3.85 -5.14 -30.08
N LEU A 3 -4.90 -4.37 -30.34
CA LEU A 3 -5.36 -3.28 -29.49
C LEU A 3 -5.75 -3.89 -28.13
N VAL A 4 -4.98 -3.62 -27.09
CA VAL A 4 -5.42 -3.92 -25.71
C VAL A 4 -6.43 -2.84 -25.36
N SER A 5 -7.70 -3.22 -25.29
CA SER A 5 -8.79 -2.34 -24.87
C SER A 5 -8.52 -1.81 -23.46
N ALA A 6 -8.66 -0.50 -23.26
CA ALA A 6 -8.44 0.19 -21.99
C ALA A 6 -9.33 -0.32 -20.83
N THR A 7 -10.30 -1.20 -21.13
CA THR A 7 -11.26 -1.80 -20.18
C THR A 7 -10.81 -3.12 -19.55
N GLU A 8 -9.70 -3.73 -19.99
CA GLU A 8 -9.30 -5.08 -19.52
C GLU A 8 -8.07 -5.14 -18.59
N MET A 9 -7.45 -3.99 -18.29
CA MET A 9 -6.38 -3.94 -17.29
C MET A 9 -6.97 -3.90 -15.88
N LYS A 10 -7.23 -5.08 -15.31
CA LYS A 10 -7.96 -5.23 -14.03
C LYS A 10 -7.24 -4.64 -12.81
N PHE A 11 -5.92 -4.46 -12.85
CA PHE A 11 -5.13 -4.06 -11.68
C PHE A 11 -4.56 -2.66 -11.82
N ARG A 12 -4.67 -1.89 -10.74
CA ARG A 12 -4.14 -0.53 -10.65
C ARG A 12 -3.13 -0.46 -9.51
N CYS A 13 -2.04 0.25 -9.73
CA CYS A 13 -1.06 0.55 -8.69
C CYS A 13 -1.74 1.30 -7.54
N PRO A 14 -1.63 0.84 -6.29
CA PRO A 14 -2.28 1.50 -5.16
C PRO A 14 -1.73 2.92 -4.90
N THR A 15 -0.46 3.15 -5.23
CA THR A 15 0.22 4.44 -4.98
C THR A 15 -0.15 5.53 -5.99
N CYS A 16 -0.23 5.20 -7.29
CA CYS A 16 -0.39 6.19 -8.36
C CYS A 16 -1.51 5.90 -9.37
N ARG A 17 -2.23 4.78 -9.19
CA ARG A 17 -3.37 4.33 -10.00
C ARG A 17 -3.10 4.00 -11.48
N LYS A 18 -1.83 3.98 -11.91
CA LYS A 18 -1.44 3.45 -13.23
C LYS A 18 -1.82 1.97 -13.36
N ALA A 19 -2.09 1.54 -14.59
CA ALA A 19 -2.29 0.14 -14.96
C ALA A 19 -1.08 -0.72 -14.57
N VAL A 20 -1.33 -1.95 -14.08
CA VAL A 20 -0.29 -2.93 -13.72
C VAL A 20 -0.68 -4.31 -14.24
N GLU A 21 0.27 -5.01 -14.84
CA GLU A 21 0.12 -6.42 -15.23
C GLU A 21 0.39 -7.34 -14.02
N ARG A 22 -0.38 -8.43 -13.89
CA ARG A 22 -0.19 -9.41 -12.79
C ARG A 22 1.20 -10.08 -12.81
N THR A 23 1.82 -10.14 -13.98
CA THR A 23 3.13 -10.77 -14.22
C THR A 23 4.30 -9.83 -13.99
N SER A 24 4.05 -8.55 -13.66
CA SER A 24 5.12 -7.60 -13.36
C SER A 24 5.85 -7.99 -12.08
N ASP A 25 7.19 -7.91 -12.07
CA ASP A 25 8.02 -8.12 -10.87
C ASP A 25 7.70 -7.12 -9.74
N TYR A 26 7.09 -5.98 -10.09
CA TYR A 26 6.69 -4.95 -9.13
C TYR A 26 5.23 -5.08 -8.69
N PHE A 27 4.45 -6.02 -9.24
CA PHE A 27 3.05 -6.21 -8.88
C PHE A 27 2.90 -6.34 -7.35
N PRO A 28 1.99 -5.58 -6.69
CA PRO A 28 0.87 -4.82 -7.25
C PRO A 28 1.19 -3.36 -7.66
N PHE A 29 2.45 -2.93 -7.59
CA PHE A 29 2.89 -1.59 -7.96
C PHE A 29 3.34 -1.51 -9.43
N CYS A 30 3.35 -0.30 -10.00
CA CYS A 30 3.84 -0.12 -11.37
C CYS A 30 5.37 0.05 -11.46
N SER A 31 6.06 0.22 -10.32
CA SER A 31 7.52 0.40 -10.27
C SER A 31 8.05 0.31 -8.83
N ASP A 32 9.35 0.10 -8.69
CA ASP A 32 10.07 0.16 -7.41
C ASP A 32 9.81 1.46 -6.65
N ARG A 33 9.83 2.61 -7.35
CA ARG A 33 9.53 3.92 -6.73
C ARG A 33 8.19 3.93 -6.01
N CYS A 34 7.14 3.34 -6.61
CA CYS A 34 5.82 3.32 -6.01
C CYS A 34 5.76 2.39 -4.79
N LYS A 35 6.44 1.24 -4.84
CA LYS A 35 6.60 0.33 -3.71
C LYS A 35 7.28 1.04 -2.52
N THR A 36 8.40 1.70 -2.76
CA THR A 36 9.16 2.41 -1.71
C THR A 36 8.40 3.61 -1.16
N THR A 37 7.66 4.33 -2.02
CA THR A 37 6.78 5.43 -1.58
C THR A 37 5.67 4.92 -0.66
N ASP A 38 5.03 3.81 -1.02
CA ASP A 38 3.98 3.21 -0.20
C ASP A 38 4.52 2.79 1.17
N LEU A 39 5.70 2.15 1.20
CA LEU A 39 6.40 1.80 2.44
C LEU A 39 6.70 3.04 3.30
N GLY A 40 7.10 4.15 2.66
CA GLY A 40 7.32 5.43 3.37
C GLY A 40 6.05 5.94 4.05
N ARG A 41 4.89 5.84 3.40
CA ARG A 41 3.59 6.23 3.98
C ARG A 41 3.19 5.36 5.16
N TRP A 42 3.47 4.06 5.09
CA TRP A 42 3.30 3.15 6.23
C TRP A 42 4.18 3.57 7.41
N ALA A 43 5.47 3.81 7.16
CA ALA A 43 6.41 4.22 8.20
C ALA A 43 6.06 5.58 8.82
N ALA A 44 5.47 6.49 8.03
CA ALA A 44 5.00 7.79 8.49
C ALA A 44 3.65 7.73 9.24
N GLY A 45 3.01 6.57 9.32
CA GLY A 45 1.69 6.41 9.96
C GLY A 45 0.54 7.06 9.19
N GLU A 46 0.71 7.31 7.88
CA GLU A 46 -0.34 7.94 7.05
C GLU A 46 -1.53 7.00 6.81
N TYR A 47 -1.31 5.69 6.90
CA TYR A 47 -2.38 4.69 6.78
C TYR A 47 -2.94 4.37 8.16
N SER A 48 -4.22 4.67 8.34
CA SER A 48 -4.98 4.34 9.54
C SER A 48 -6.35 3.78 9.17
N ILE A 49 -6.86 2.89 10.02
CA ILE A 49 -8.23 2.39 9.92
C ILE A 49 -9.00 3.10 11.04
N PRO A 50 -10.08 3.84 10.72
CA PRO A 50 -10.91 4.45 11.74
C PRO A 50 -11.49 3.38 12.68
N GLY A 51 -11.41 3.63 13.98
CA GLY A 51 -11.89 2.71 15.01
C GLY A 51 -12.03 3.41 16.36
N GLU A 52 -12.58 2.69 17.33
CA GLU A 52 -12.58 3.15 18.72
C GLU A 52 -11.14 3.25 19.24
N ASN A 53 -10.91 4.13 20.22
CA ASN A 53 -9.60 4.25 20.84
C ASN A 53 -9.20 2.89 21.43
N ALA A 54 -8.03 2.40 21.03
CA ALA A 54 -7.46 1.22 21.64
C ALA A 54 -7.23 1.49 23.13
N TYR A 55 -7.66 0.56 23.99
CA TYR A 55 -7.21 0.54 25.37
C TYR A 55 -5.72 0.17 25.36
N ILE A 56 -4.88 1.15 25.62
CA ILE A 56 -3.44 0.94 25.82
C ILE A 56 -3.21 0.98 27.34
N PRO A 57 -2.96 -0.18 27.99
CA PRO A 57 -2.58 -0.18 29.40
C PRO A 57 -1.26 0.59 29.56
N ASP A 58 -1.13 1.32 30.67
CA ASP A 58 0.08 2.05 31.01
C ASP A 58 1.14 1.06 31.53
N ASP A 59 2.21 0.85 30.77
CA ASP A 59 3.33 -0.03 31.14
C ASP A 59 4.29 0.61 32.17
N SER A 60 3.89 1.71 32.83
CA SER A 60 4.70 2.45 33.79
C SER A 60 4.94 1.72 35.13
N GLU A 61 4.23 0.61 35.40
CA GLU A 61 4.33 -0.16 36.63
C GLU A 61 5.08 -1.50 36.43
N GLY A 62 6.41 -1.44 36.31
CA GLY A 62 7.31 -2.45 36.89
C GLY A 62 7.91 -3.55 36.00
N HIS A 63 9.21 -3.42 35.71
CA HIS A 63 10.17 -4.53 35.74
C HIS A 63 11.53 -4.01 36.23
N PHE A 64 11.71 -4.02 37.56
CA PHE A 64 13.02 -4.14 38.20
C PHE A 64 13.32 -5.62 38.41
#